data_AF-A0AAN0R1H3-F1
#
_entry.id   AF-A0AAN0R1H3-F1
#
_cell.length_a   1.000
_cell.length_b   1.000
_cell.length_c   1.000
_cell.angle_alpha   90.00
_cell.angle_beta   90.00
_cell.angle_gamma   90.00
#
_symmetry.space_group_name_H-M   'P 1'
#
loop_
_entity.id
_entity.type
_entity.pdbx_description
1 polymer ?
#
loop_
_entity_poly.entity_id
_entity_poly.type
_entity_poly.pdbx_seq_one_letter_code
_entity_poly.pdbx_strand_id
1 'polypeptide(L)' 'MPLTKPNQELHRDLQGLASDLKWSAVELMRIAERLSLAGNEHDAQAVIRICQVMQAGEDRLVGYGDEVKAGRIVRPA' A
#
# COMPACT_ATOMS: atom_id res chain seq x y z
N MET A 1 5.05 -17.41 19.38
CA MET A 1 4.27 -16.83 20.49
C MET A 1 3.11 -16.05 19.89
N PRO A 2 1.90 -16.08 20.49
CA PRO A 2 0.80 -15.26 20.02
C PRO A 2 1.16 -13.76 20.17
N LEU A 3 0.77 -12.93 19.21
CA LEU A 3 0.94 -11.48 19.29
C LEU A 3 0.14 -10.90 20.45
N THR A 4 0.66 -9.87 21.11
CA THR A 4 -0.12 -9.07 22.06
C THR A 4 -1.28 -8.38 21.32
N LYS A 5 -2.36 -8.04 22.03
CA LYS A 5 -3.50 -7.35 21.41
C LYS A 5 -3.10 -6.07 20.66
N PRO A 6 -2.25 -5.17 21.20
CA PRO A 6 -1.77 -4.00 20.45
C PRO A 6 -1.00 -4.37 19.17
N ASN A 7 -0.24 -5.46 19.17
CA ASN A 7 0.48 -5.93 17.98
C ASN A 7 -0.45 -6.59 16.95
N GLN A 8 -1.52 -7.26 17.40
CA GLN A 8 -2.55 -7.79 16.48
C GLN A 8 -3.28 -6.65 15.76
N GLU A 9 -3.63 -5.59 16.50
CA GLU A 9 -4.24 -4.39 15.95
C GLU A 9 -3.29 -3.68 14.98
N LEU A 10 -2.02 -3.46 15.38
CA LEU A 10 -1.01 -2.88 14.50
C LEU A 10 -0.83 -3.70 13.21
N HIS A 11 -0.72 -5.03 13.30
CA HIS A 11 -0.59 -5.89 12.13
C HIS A 11 -1.78 -5.75 11.18
N ARG A 12 -3.00 -5.75 11.73
CA ARG A 12 -4.23 -5.58 10.95
C ARG A 12 -4.29 -4.20 10.29
N ASP A 13 -3.94 -3.14 11.02
CA ASP A 13 -3.95 -1.77 10.50
C ASP A 13 -2.96 -1.62 9.34
N LEU A 14 -1.76 -2.19 9.45
CA LEU A 14 -0.75 -2.20 8.38
C LEU A 14 -1.25 -2.96 7.14
N GLN A 15 -1.88 -4.11 7.32
CA GLN A 15 -2.47 -4.88 6.20
C GLN A 15 -3.65 -4.15 5.55
N GLY A 16 -4.48 -3.46 6.36
CA GLY A 16 -5.58 -2.63 5.86
C GLY A 16 -5.06 -1.50 4.98
N LEU A 17 -4.09 -0.73 5.48
CA LEU A 17 -3.47 0.36 4.72
C LEU A 17 -2.77 -0.13 3.44
N ALA A 18 -2.09 -1.28 3.48
CA ALA A 18 -1.49 -1.89 2.29
C ALA A 18 -2.57 -2.21 1.23
N SER A 19 -3.72 -2.75 1.67
CA SER A 19 -4.85 -3.06 0.79
C SER A 19 -5.48 -1.79 0.20
N ASP A 20 -5.58 -0.72 0.98
CA ASP A 20 -6.07 0.58 0.51
C ASP A 20 -5.15 1.20 -0.55
N LEU A 21 -3.82 1.12 -0.35
CA LEU A 21 -2.84 1.57 -1.35
C LEU A 21 -2.93 0.76 -2.65
N LYS A 22 -3.08 -0.56 -2.53
CA LYS A 22 -3.28 -1.45 -3.68
C LYS A 22 -4.52 -1.07 -4.48
N TRP A 23 -5.64 -0.88 -3.81
CA TRP A 23 -6.90 -0.52 -4.47
C TRP A 23 -6.82 0.88 -5.11
N SER A 24 -6.20 1.83 -4.42
CA SER A 24 -5.95 3.18 -4.95
C SER A 24 -5.10 3.13 -6.23
N ALA A 25 -4.04 2.31 -6.27
CA ALA A 25 -3.20 2.14 -7.45
C ALA A 25 -3.98 1.53 -8.64
N VAL A 26 -4.90 0.60 -8.37
CA VAL A 26 -5.77 0.01 -9.40
C VAL A 26 -6.69 1.06 -10.02
N GLU A 27 -7.35 1.90 -9.20
CA GLU A 27 -8.22 2.96 -9.72
C GLU A 27 -7.43 4.04 -10.46
N LEU A 28 -6.25 4.43 -9.95
CA LEU A 28 -5.37 5.37 -10.63
C LEU A 28 -4.87 4.83 -11.98
N MET A 29 -4.61 3.53 -12.10
CA MET A 29 -4.20 2.93 -13.37
C MET A 29 -5.30 3.05 -14.44
N ARG A 30 -6.58 2.89 -14.05
CA ARG A 30 -7.72 3.13 -14.95
C ARG A 30 -7.81 4.59 -15.39
N ILE A 31 -7.45 5.53 -14.53
CA ILE A 31 -7.38 6.96 -14.87
C ILE A 31 -6.22 7.20 -15.85
N ALA A 32 -5.04 6.63 -15.61
CA ALA A 32 -3.90 6.73 -16.51
C ALA A 32 -4.22 6.20 -17.92
N GLU A 33 -4.90 5.05 -18.00
CA GLU A 33 -5.35 4.48 -19.27
C GLU A 33 -6.29 5.43 -20.02
N ARG A 34 -7.29 6.00 -19.32
CA ARG A 34 -8.19 7.00 -19.91
C ARG A 34 -7.47 8.25 -20.39
N LEU A 35 -6.44 8.72 -19.67
CA LEU A 35 -5.63 9.87 -20.08
C LEU A 35 -4.83 9.56 -21.35
N SER A 36 -4.22 8.37 -21.43
CA SER A 36 -3.47 7.95 -22.62
C SER A 36 -4.40 7.81 -23.84
N LEU A 37 -5.58 7.20 -23.67
CA LEU A 37 -6.60 7.12 -24.74
C LEU A 37 -7.10 8.49 -25.22
N ALA A 38 -7.06 9.51 -24.35
CA ALA A 38 -7.39 10.89 -24.70
C ALA A 38 -6.21 11.66 -25.32
N GLY A 39 -5.06 11.01 -25.54
CA GLY A 39 -3.85 11.63 -26.07
C GLY A 39 -3.04 12.43 -25.04
N ASN A 40 -3.41 12.37 -23.76
CA ASN A 40 -2.71 13.05 -22.67
C ASN A 40 -1.65 12.15 -22.03
N GLU A 41 -0.62 11.82 -22.81
CA GLU A 41 0.41 10.87 -22.40
C GLU A 41 1.26 11.39 -21.23
N HIS A 42 1.53 12.70 -21.17
CA HIS A 42 2.31 13.27 -20.07
C HIS A 42 1.63 13.06 -18.71
N ASP A 43 0.32 13.32 -18.63
CA ASP A 43 -0.43 13.16 -17.40
C ASP A 43 -0.67 11.68 -17.08
N ALA A 44 -0.88 10.84 -18.11
CA ALA A 44 -0.93 9.37 -17.92
C ALA A 44 0.37 8.86 -17.27
N GLN A 45 1.53 9.28 -17.76
CA GLN A 45 2.83 8.93 -17.17
C GLN A 45 3.00 9.47 -15.76
N ALA A 46 2.47 10.66 -15.45
CA ALA A 46 2.48 11.19 -14.09
C ALA A 46 1.66 10.32 -13.13
N VAL A 47 0.47 9.88 -13.54
CA VAL A 47 -0.37 8.98 -12.75
C VAL A 47 0.28 7.60 -12.58
N ILE A 48 0.92 7.06 -13.62
CA ILE A 48 1.67 5.79 -13.53
C ILE A 48 2.78 5.87 -12.47
N ARG A 49 3.53 6.99 -12.41
CA ARG A 49 4.54 7.20 -11.36
C ARG A 49 3.93 7.23 -9.95
N ILE A 50 2.74 7.79 -9.80
CA ILE A 50 2.02 7.75 -8.51
C ILE A 50 1.64 6.31 -8.15
N CYS A 51 1.17 5.50 -9.10
CA CYS A 51 0.89 4.08 -8.87
C CYS A 51 2.14 3.32 -8.38
N GLN A 52 3.31 3.60 -8.96
CA GLN A 52 4.58 2.99 -8.51
C GLN A 52 4.93 3.37 -7.07
N VAL A 53 4.68 4.62 -6.66
CA VAL A 53 4.87 5.06 -5.26
C VAL A 53 3.90 4.34 -4.32
N MET A 54 2.65 4.15 -4.74
CA MET A 54 1.65 3.40 -3.95
C MET A 54 2.04 1.94 -3.78
N GLN A 55 2.48 1.27 -4.85
CA GLN A 55 2.97 -0.12 -4.81
C GLN A 55 4.18 -0.26 -3.87
N ALA A 56 5.16 0.63 -3.97
CA ALA A 56 6.30 0.64 -3.05
C ALA A 56 5.88 0.92 -1.59
N GLY A 57 4.81 1.69 -1.38
CA GLY A 57 4.18 1.88 -0.09
C GLY A 57 3.52 0.61 0.44
N GLU A 58 2.72 -0.06 -0.39
CA GLU A 58 2.09 -1.36 -0.10
C GLU A 58 3.14 -2.38 0.35
N ASP A 59 4.19 -2.59 -0.44
CA ASP A 59 5.25 -3.56 -0.16
C ASP A 59 5.92 -3.32 1.20
N ARG A 60 6.19 -2.04 1.54
CA ARG A 60 6.76 -1.68 2.84
C ARG A 60 5.79 -1.97 3.99
N LEU A 61 4.51 -1.66 3.84
CA LEU A 61 3.50 -1.91 4.86
C LEU A 61 3.29 -3.41 5.08
N VAL A 62 3.27 -4.21 4.01
CA VAL A 62 3.25 -5.68 4.09
C VAL A 62 4.49 -6.18 4.84
N GLY A 63 5.67 -5.69 4.49
CA GLY A 63 6.93 -6.03 5.17
C GLY A 63 6.91 -5.71 6.67
N TYR A 64 6.43 -4.52 7.05
CA TYR A 64 6.25 -4.17 8.46
C TYR A 64 5.21 -5.05 9.15
N GLY A 65 4.13 -5.42 8.46
CA GLY A 65 3.18 -6.40 8.94
C GLY A 65 3.85 -7.73 9.31
N ASP A 66 4.72 -8.25 8.44
CA ASP A 66 5.48 -9.47 8.69
C ASP A 66 6.48 -9.32 9.84
N GLU A 67 7.11 -8.15 9.99
CA GLU A 67 7.97 -7.86 11.13
C GLU A 67 7.20 -7.80 12.46
N VAL A 68 5.99 -7.24 12.47
CA VAL A 68 5.10 -7.29 13.65
C VAL A 68 4.74 -8.73 13.97
N LYS A 69 4.38 -9.52 12.95
CA LYS A 69 4.06 -10.96 13.10
C LYS A 69 5.26 -11.76 13.64
N ALA A 70 6.47 -11.40 13.24
CA ALA A 70 7.72 -11.98 13.73
C ALA A 70 8.15 -11.45 15.10
N GLY A 71 7.46 -10.45 15.67
CA GLY A 71 7.80 -9.82 16.96
C GLY A 71 9.01 -8.88 16.90
N ARG A 72 9.44 -8.46 15.71
CA ARG A 72 10.55 -7.49 15.52
C ARG A 72 10.09 -6.05 15.70
N ILE A 73 8.85 -5.75 15.31
CA ILE A 73 8.17 -4.49 15.60
C ILE A 73 7.14 -4.75 16.69
N VAL A 74 7.13 -3.91 17.74
CA VAL A 74 6.22 -4.03 18.88
C VAL A 74 5.60 -2.66 19.17
N ARG A 75 4.27 -2.63 19.25
CA ARG A 75 3.51 -1.49 19.78
C ARG A 75 3.42 -1.66 21.31
N PRO A 76 3.96 -0.71 22.09
CA PRO A 76 3.77 -0.72 23.54
C PRO A 76 2.28 -0.58 23.88
N ALA A 77 1.89 -1.16 25.01
CA ALA A 77 0.52 -1.13 25.52
C ALA A 77 0.16 0.24 26.12
#